data_AF-A2GEJ4-F1
#
_entry.id   AF-A2GEJ4-F1
#
_cell.length_a   1.000
_cell.length_b   1.000
_cell.length_c   1.000
_cell.angle_alpha   90.00
_cell.angle_beta   90.00
_cell.angle_gamma   90.00
#
_symmetry.space_group_name_H-M   'P 1'
#
loop_
_entity.id
_entity.type
_entity.pdbx_description
1 polymer ?
#
loop_
_entity_poly.entity_id
_entity_poly.type
_entity_poly.pdbx_seq_one_letter_code
_entity_poly.pdbx_strand_id
1 'polypeptide(L)'
;MDNLQFAVDFCEPIVRDEIFNDPRLQDQQIFKELMIERNCSDLCGWPKCDHHIKLTEAVPKDPVFCSTACRNKFFKHFATEEEEDGDPVPAPIPLGPIVEKFTDMRPPKKLTKFSSDEIEGKYVRVGPYRDLLNEIETWVGGLPVTPDRGMNDKQERLFELVNSTLQSIDTGLKKTNAVIYFFVNLRVNDLAMLLDADQNFKDAFSFAMFETMTGQDMSHNIEKIDFSYNTYKDILTILDVIPPQPEKY
;
A
#
# COMPACT_ATOMS: atom_id res chain seq x y z
N MET A 1 18.76 -15.28 34.96
CA MET A 1 19.29 -15.94 33.75
C MET A 1 20.34 -15.03 33.16
N ASP A 2 21.49 -15.56 32.71
CA ASP A 2 22.50 -14.75 32.02
C ASP A 2 21.94 -14.22 30.68
N ASN A 3 22.42 -13.07 30.21
CA ASN A 3 21.93 -12.43 28.98
C ASN A 3 22.24 -13.28 27.74
N LEU A 4 23.39 -13.97 27.74
CA LEU A 4 23.75 -14.86 26.65
C LEU A 4 22.83 -16.09 26.59
N GLN A 5 22.54 -16.70 27.74
CA GLN A 5 21.64 -17.85 27.82
C GLN A 5 20.21 -17.48 27.39
N PHE A 6 19.74 -16.28 27.77
CA PHE A 6 18.42 -15.80 27.38
C PHE A 6 18.26 -15.63 25.87
N ALA A 7 19.28 -15.06 25.20
CA ALA A 7 19.25 -14.90 23.74
C ALA A 7 19.23 -16.25 23.02
N VAL A 8 20.00 -17.23 23.53
CA VAL A 8 19.99 -18.61 23.02
C VAL A 8 18.61 -19.24 23.20
N ASP A 9 18.01 -19.12 24.39
CA ASP A 9 16.68 -19.67 24.68
C ASP A 9 15.58 -18.99 23.83
N PHE A 10 15.76 -17.70 23.48
CA PHE A 10 14.85 -16.96 22.60
C PHE A 10 14.98 -17.35 21.12
N CYS A 11 16.07 -18.00 20.73
CA CYS A 11 16.29 -18.52 19.38
C CYS A 11 15.84 -19.98 19.21
N GLU A 12 15.25 -20.61 20.23
CA GLU A 12 14.67 -21.96 20.12
C GLU A 12 13.49 -21.98 19.12
N PRO A 13 13.27 -23.05 18.31
CA PRO A 13 12.20 -23.10 17.30
C PRO A 13 10.81 -22.73 17.82
N ILE A 14 10.50 -23.02 19.09
CA ILE A 14 9.34 -22.45 19.78
C ILE A 14 9.84 -21.93 21.13
N VAL A 15 9.76 -20.62 21.32
CA VAL A 15 10.15 -19.99 22.59
C VAL A 15 9.14 -20.35 23.67
N ARG A 16 9.63 -20.83 24.82
CA ARG A 16 8.80 -21.23 25.96
C ARG A 16 8.11 -20.03 26.62
N ASP A 17 7.00 -20.27 27.32
CA ASP A 17 6.22 -19.19 27.96
C ASP A 17 7.02 -18.46 29.03
N GLU A 18 7.91 -19.15 29.75
CA GLU A 18 8.76 -18.52 30.77
C GLU A 18 9.73 -17.50 30.17
N ILE A 19 10.21 -17.76 28.94
CA ILE A 19 11.11 -16.86 28.20
C ILE A 19 10.31 -15.73 27.55
N PHE A 20 9.15 -16.04 26.98
CA PHE A 20 8.29 -15.06 26.30
C PHE A 20 7.70 -14.02 27.26
N ASN A 21 7.43 -14.39 28.51
CA ASN A 21 6.90 -13.49 29.53
C ASN A 21 8.01 -12.76 30.32
N ASP A 22 9.27 -12.82 29.88
CA ASP A 22 10.37 -12.15 30.56
C ASP A 22 10.24 -10.62 30.47
N PRO A 23 10.39 -9.87 31.58
CA PRO A 23 10.26 -8.41 31.59
C PRO A 23 11.19 -7.68 30.62
N ARG A 24 12.33 -8.27 30.22
CA ARG A 24 13.26 -7.68 29.23
C ARG A 24 12.63 -7.52 27.85
N LEU A 25 11.59 -8.30 27.54
CA LEU A 25 10.87 -8.28 26.27
C LEU A 25 9.82 -7.16 26.19
N GLN A 26 9.58 -6.43 27.28
CA GLN A 26 8.73 -5.23 27.29
C GLN A 26 9.40 -4.06 26.56
N ASP A 27 10.72 -4.08 26.43
CA ASP A 27 11.45 -3.13 25.60
C ASP A 27 11.35 -3.57 24.13
N GLN A 28 10.64 -2.75 23.34
CA GLN A 28 10.41 -3.00 21.92
C GLN A 28 11.70 -3.11 21.12
N GLN A 29 12.75 -2.38 21.50
CA GLN A 29 14.03 -2.40 20.79
C GLN A 29 14.76 -3.72 21.05
N ILE A 30 14.82 -4.14 22.32
CA ILE A 30 15.41 -5.42 22.71
C ILE A 30 14.67 -6.58 22.04
N PHE A 31 13.33 -6.51 22.00
CA PHE A 31 12.53 -7.53 21.34
C PHE A 31 12.81 -7.62 19.84
N LYS A 32 12.94 -6.47 19.15
CA LYS A 32 13.29 -6.44 17.72
C LYS A 32 14.66 -7.05 17.44
N GLU A 33 15.66 -6.71 18.25
CA GLU A 33 17.02 -7.25 18.11
C GLU A 33 17.04 -8.76 18.26
N LEU A 34 16.32 -9.30 19.24
CA LEU A 34 16.22 -10.74 19.45
C LEU A 34 15.48 -11.47 18.32
N MET A 35 14.48 -10.84 17.69
CA MET A 35 13.83 -11.41 16.51
C MET A 35 14.74 -11.41 15.27
N ILE A 36 15.59 -10.40 15.11
CA ILE A 36 16.61 -10.37 14.05
C ILE A 36 17.64 -11.48 14.28
N GLU A 37 18.10 -11.65 15.53
CA GLU A 37 19.01 -12.74 15.89
C GLU A 37 18.39 -14.12 15.61
N ARG A 38 17.10 -14.28 15.92
CA ARG A 38 16.32 -15.47 15.56
C ARG A 38 16.26 -15.69 14.05
N ASN A 39 16.14 -14.62 13.25
CA ASN A 39 16.18 -14.72 11.80
C ASN A 39 17.53 -15.21 11.28
N CYS A 40 18.65 -14.82 11.92
CA CYS A 40 19.99 -15.33 11.60
C CYS A 40 20.13 -16.85 11.84
N SER A 41 19.19 -17.46 12.58
CA SER A 41 19.06 -18.90 12.77
C SER A 41 18.04 -19.55 11.80
N ASP A 42 17.74 -18.90 10.68
CA ASP A 42 16.75 -19.31 9.67
C ASP A 42 15.34 -19.52 10.23
N LEU A 43 14.96 -18.85 11.33
CA LEU A 43 13.64 -18.97 11.96
C LEU A 43 12.80 -17.70 11.72
N CYS A 44 11.49 -17.87 11.63
CA CYS A 44 10.54 -16.76 11.62
C CYS A 44 10.74 -15.88 12.86
N GLY A 45 10.68 -14.56 12.68
CA GLY A 45 10.87 -13.60 13.76
C GLY A 45 9.84 -13.71 14.89
N TRP A 46 8.66 -14.31 14.63
CA TRP A 46 7.67 -14.51 15.68
C TRP A 46 8.11 -15.63 16.65
N PRO A 47 8.30 -15.38 17.95
CA PRO A 47 8.89 -16.35 18.90
C PRO A 47 8.09 -17.65 19.09
N LYS A 48 6.77 -17.61 18.83
CA LYS A 48 5.89 -18.80 18.88
C LYS A 48 5.67 -19.45 17.51
N CYS A 49 6.52 -19.15 16.53
CA CYS A 49 6.51 -19.75 15.21
C CYS A 49 7.77 -20.58 15.00
N ASP A 50 7.57 -21.84 14.62
CA ASP A 50 8.60 -22.84 14.30
C ASP A 50 9.01 -22.84 12.82
N HIS A 51 8.38 -22.00 12.00
CA HIS A 51 8.63 -22.02 10.56
C HIS A 51 10.01 -21.45 10.24
N HIS A 52 10.71 -22.16 9.37
CA HIS A 52 11.97 -21.68 8.82
C HIS A 52 11.73 -20.67 7.70
N ILE A 53 12.60 -19.66 7.65
CA ILE A 53 12.63 -18.65 6.60
C ILE A 53 13.97 -18.75 5.87
N LYS A 54 13.99 -18.35 4.59
CA LYS A 54 15.25 -18.18 3.87
C LYS A 54 15.56 -16.69 3.81
N LEU A 55 16.66 -16.30 4.43
CA LEU A 55 17.14 -14.93 4.32
C LEU A 55 17.85 -14.71 2.99
N THR A 56 17.58 -13.55 2.39
CA THR A 56 18.29 -13.06 1.19
C THR A 56 19.55 -12.26 1.54
N GLU A 57 19.64 -11.78 2.78
CA GLU A 57 20.75 -11.00 3.32
C GLU A 57 21.36 -11.71 4.52
N ALA A 58 22.65 -11.51 4.78
CA ALA A 58 23.35 -12.19 5.88
C ALA A 58 22.85 -11.77 7.27
N VAL A 59 22.43 -10.51 7.44
CA VAL A 59 21.78 -10.00 8.66
C VAL A 59 20.69 -9.00 8.22
N PRO A 60 19.41 -9.29 8.49
CA PRO A 60 18.32 -8.40 8.08
C PRO A 60 18.27 -7.15 8.96
N LYS A 61 17.90 -6.00 8.37
CA LYS A 61 17.75 -4.73 9.11
C LYS A 61 16.50 -4.68 9.98
N ASP A 62 15.49 -5.47 9.63
CA ASP A 62 14.20 -5.57 10.32
C ASP A 62 13.80 -7.04 10.47
N PRO A 63 12.97 -7.38 11.48
CA PRO A 63 12.47 -8.74 11.68
C PRO A 63 11.70 -9.26 10.45
N VAL A 64 12.09 -10.45 10.00
CA VAL A 64 11.47 -11.16 8.88
C VAL A 64 10.48 -12.20 9.41
N PHE A 65 9.29 -12.25 8.81
CA PHE A 65 8.22 -13.16 9.20
C PHE A 65 7.84 -14.08 8.05
N CYS A 66 7.50 -15.34 8.37
CA CYS A 66 7.04 -16.31 7.37
C CYS A 66 5.66 -15.96 6.76
N SER A 67 4.87 -15.13 7.43
CA SER A 67 3.53 -14.74 7.00
C SER A 67 3.08 -13.41 7.59
N THR A 68 2.10 -12.78 6.93
CA THR A 68 1.42 -11.57 7.43
C THR A 68 0.76 -11.80 8.79
N ALA A 69 0.28 -13.02 9.08
CA ALA A 69 -0.28 -13.37 10.38
C ALA A 69 0.76 -13.28 11.51
N CYS A 70 1.99 -13.77 11.28
CA CYS A 70 3.07 -13.67 12.26
C CYS A 70 3.51 -12.21 12.48
N ARG A 71 3.55 -11.41 11.42
CA ARG A 71 3.81 -9.97 11.49
C ARG A 71 2.74 -9.23 12.31
N ASN A 72 1.47 -9.56 12.12
CA ASN A 72 0.37 -8.94 12.87
C ASN A 72 0.41 -9.30 14.37
N LYS A 73 0.85 -10.52 14.73
CA LYS A 73 1.04 -10.91 16.13
C LYS A 73 2.12 -10.09 16.83
N PHE A 74 3.22 -9.77 16.13
CA PHE A 74 4.23 -8.83 16.64
C PHE A 74 3.64 -7.45 16.93
N PHE A 75 2.88 -6.88 16.00
CA PHE A 75 2.25 -5.57 16.22
C PHE A 75 1.27 -5.60 17.40
N LYS A 76 0.50 -6.68 17.56
CA LYS A 76 -0.40 -6.85 18.71
C LYS A 76 0.32 -7.00 20.05
N HIS A 77 1.55 -7.52 20.06
CA HIS A 77 2.32 -7.70 21.31
C HIS A 77 2.79 -6.37 21.92
N PHE A 78 3.01 -5.35 21.08
CA PHE A 78 3.41 -4.00 21.51
C PHE A 78 2.34 -2.93 21.27
N ALA A 79 1.17 -3.33 20.76
CA ALA A 79 0.00 -2.46 20.78
C ALA A 79 -0.40 -2.33 22.25
N THR A 80 -0.11 -1.18 22.85
CA THR A 80 -0.63 -0.80 24.16
C THR A 80 -2.15 -0.95 24.15
N GLU A 81 -2.70 -1.52 25.22
CA GLU A 81 -4.14 -1.63 25.49
C GLU A 81 -4.81 -0.24 25.59
N GLU A 82 -4.93 0.47 24.47
CA GLU A 82 -5.86 1.59 24.30
C GLU A 82 -7.02 1.23 23.34
N GLU A 83 -7.19 -0.05 22.96
CA GLU A 83 -8.31 -0.49 22.11
C GLU A 83 -8.89 -1.86 22.47
N GLU A 84 -9.00 -2.24 23.75
CA GLU A 84 -9.86 -3.37 24.16
C GLU A 84 -10.59 -3.07 25.48
N ASP A 85 -11.55 -2.15 25.45
CA ASP A 85 -12.71 -2.15 26.37
C ASP A 85 -13.92 -1.54 25.65
N GLY A 86 -14.41 -2.25 24.65
CA GLY A 86 -15.73 -2.02 24.08
C GLY A 86 -16.77 -2.74 24.93
N ASP A 87 -17.44 -2.02 25.82
CA ASP A 87 -18.65 -2.49 26.49
C ASP A 87 -19.69 -2.98 25.47
N PRO A 88 -20.48 -4.04 25.77
CA PRO A 88 -21.44 -4.60 24.83
C PRO A 88 -22.52 -3.58 24.49
N VAL A 89 -22.74 -3.35 23.18
CA VAL A 89 -23.71 -2.38 22.63
C VAL A 89 -25.09 -2.56 23.29
N PRO A 90 -25.59 -1.57 24.07
CA PRO A 90 -26.96 -1.62 24.57
C PRO A 90 -27.94 -1.30 23.44
N ALA A 91 -29.06 -2.03 23.39
CA ALA A 91 -30.13 -1.79 22.43
C ALA A 91 -30.61 -0.32 22.46
N PRO A 92 -30.99 0.28 21.32
CA PRO A 92 -31.23 1.72 21.24
C PRO A 92 -32.50 2.10 22.03
N ILE A 93 -32.31 2.93 23.06
CA ILE A 93 -33.38 3.61 23.78
C ILE A 93 -33.71 4.90 23.00
N PRO A 94 -35.00 5.22 22.74
CA PRO A 94 -35.36 6.37 21.92
C PRO A 94 -34.99 7.69 22.59
N LEU A 95 -34.33 8.56 21.83
CA LEU A 95 -33.82 9.87 22.23
C LEU A 95 -34.96 10.80 22.70
N GLY A 96 -35.05 11.03 24.01
CA GLY A 96 -35.63 12.26 24.56
C GLY A 96 -34.64 13.43 24.44
N PRO A 97 -35.09 14.70 24.54
CA PRO A 97 -34.23 15.84 24.27
C PRO A 97 -33.28 16.08 25.45
N ILE A 98 -31.99 15.82 25.27
CA ILE A 98 -30.96 16.16 26.26
C ILE A 98 -30.61 17.64 26.10
N VAL A 99 -31.03 18.43 27.09
CA VAL A 99 -30.54 19.78 27.34
C VAL A 99 -29.46 19.66 28.42
N GLU A 100 -28.23 19.38 28.02
CA GLU A 100 -27.06 19.55 28.91
C GLU A 100 -26.21 20.70 28.38
N LYS A 101 -26.20 21.80 29.16
CA LYS A 101 -25.30 22.93 28.93
C LYS A 101 -24.00 22.64 29.66
N PHE A 102 -22.97 22.23 28.92
CA PHE A 102 -21.60 22.21 29.42
C PHE A 102 -21.16 23.65 29.70
N THR A 103 -21.00 24.03 30.98
CA THR A 103 -20.74 25.41 31.38
C THR A 103 -19.31 25.89 31.16
N ASP A 104 -18.36 24.99 30.88
CA ASP A 104 -16.93 25.37 30.87
C ASP A 104 -16.14 24.90 29.64
N MET A 105 -16.78 24.26 28.67
CA MET A 105 -16.16 24.04 27.37
C MET A 105 -16.66 25.09 26.39
N ARG A 106 -15.74 25.92 25.87
CA ARG A 106 -16.06 26.66 24.64
C ARG A 106 -16.44 25.61 23.59
N PRO A 107 -17.61 25.74 22.93
CA PRO A 107 -17.93 24.84 21.84
C PRO A 107 -16.78 24.88 20.83
N PRO A 108 -16.38 23.73 20.25
CA PRO A 108 -15.39 23.75 19.18
C PRO A 108 -15.87 24.77 18.14
N LYS A 109 -15.00 25.74 17.84
CA LYS A 109 -15.34 26.77 16.85
C LYS A 109 -15.74 26.04 15.58
N LYS A 110 -16.94 26.30 15.07
CA LYS A 110 -17.34 25.82 13.74
C LYS A 110 -16.24 26.20 12.76
N LEU A 111 -15.69 25.22 12.06
CA LEU A 111 -14.77 25.44 10.94
C LEU A 111 -15.44 26.43 9.99
N THR A 112 -14.91 27.65 9.97
CA THR A 112 -15.54 28.80 9.32
C THR A 112 -15.10 28.94 7.87
N LYS A 113 -14.00 28.27 7.50
CA LYS A 113 -13.53 28.11 6.12
C LYS A 113 -12.67 26.85 6.03
N PHE A 114 -12.82 26.16 4.89
CA PHE A 114 -11.89 25.17 4.40
C PHE A 114 -11.11 25.84 3.26
N SER A 115 -9.79 25.93 3.38
CA SER A 115 -8.90 26.38 2.30
C SER A 115 -8.07 25.19 1.87
N SER A 116 -8.13 24.82 0.58
CA SER A 116 -7.29 23.78 -0.02
C SER A 116 -5.79 24.03 0.18
N ASP A 117 -5.43 25.29 0.41
CA ASP A 117 -4.06 25.77 0.43
C ASP A 117 -3.40 25.58 1.82
N GLU A 118 -4.18 25.20 2.84
CA GLU A 118 -3.70 24.95 4.21
C GLU A 118 -3.33 23.48 4.48
N ILE A 119 -3.47 22.59 3.49
CA ILE A 119 -2.98 21.21 3.56
C ILE A 119 -1.62 21.15 2.86
N GLU A 120 -0.55 21.38 3.60
CA GLU A 120 0.80 21.12 3.12
C GLU A 120 0.92 19.64 2.69
N GLY A 121 1.19 19.42 1.40
CA GLY A 121 1.66 18.13 0.87
C GLY A 121 0.62 17.14 0.37
N LYS A 122 -0.68 17.45 0.31
CA LYS A 122 -1.67 16.59 -0.36
C LYS A 122 -2.55 17.39 -1.31
N TYR A 123 -2.32 17.22 -2.62
CA TYR A 123 -3.24 17.67 -3.66
C TYR A 123 -4.62 17.03 -3.39
N VAL A 124 -5.60 17.81 -2.97
CA VAL A 124 -6.97 17.34 -2.78
C VAL A 124 -7.60 17.20 -4.16
N ARG A 125 -7.70 15.97 -4.67
CA ARG A 125 -8.39 15.69 -5.93
C ARG A 125 -9.90 15.86 -5.72
N VAL A 126 -10.51 16.73 -6.52
CA VAL A 126 -11.96 16.99 -6.52
C VAL A 126 -12.48 16.73 -7.94
N GLY A 127 -13.59 15.99 -8.06
CA GLY A 127 -14.21 15.73 -9.35
C GLY A 127 -14.84 14.34 -9.45
N PRO A 128 -15.48 14.02 -10.59
CA PRO A 128 -16.20 12.76 -10.79
C PRO A 128 -15.29 11.53 -10.78
N TYR A 129 -14.00 11.71 -11.10
CA TYR A 129 -13.01 10.63 -11.21
C TYR A 129 -12.13 10.47 -9.97
N ARG A 130 -12.42 11.18 -8.87
CA ARG A 130 -11.57 11.17 -7.67
C ARG A 130 -11.26 9.77 -7.17
N ASP A 131 -12.28 8.92 -7.05
CA ASP A 131 -12.12 7.60 -6.44
C ASP A 131 -11.33 6.66 -7.37
N LEU A 132 -11.46 6.83 -8.69
CA LEU A 132 -10.63 6.14 -9.68
C LEU A 132 -9.16 6.57 -9.59
N LEU A 133 -8.89 7.87 -9.50
CA LEU A 133 -7.53 8.39 -9.38
C LEU A 133 -6.86 7.92 -8.08
N ASN A 134 -7.60 7.92 -6.97
CA ASN A 134 -7.10 7.44 -5.69
C ASN A 134 -6.80 5.93 -5.74
N GLU A 135 -7.64 5.14 -6.42
CA GLU A 135 -7.38 3.72 -6.62
C GLU A 135 -6.11 3.50 -7.46
N ILE A 136 -5.96 4.21 -8.58
CA ILE A 136 -4.76 4.12 -9.45
C ILE A 136 -3.50 4.56 -8.70
N GLU A 137 -3.58 5.58 -7.84
CA GLU A 137 -2.47 6.01 -7.00
C GLU A 137 -1.99 4.90 -6.04
N THR A 138 -2.88 4.01 -5.61
CA THR A 138 -2.47 2.86 -4.78
C THR A 138 -1.78 1.75 -5.58
N TRP A 139 -1.84 1.78 -6.91
CA TRP A 139 -1.21 0.79 -7.78
C TRP A 139 0.28 1.04 -7.94
N VAL A 140 0.74 2.28 -7.71
CA VAL A 140 2.12 2.72 -7.89
C VAL A 140 2.85 2.87 -6.54
N GLY A 141 4.18 3.05 -6.56
CA GLY A 141 4.97 3.31 -5.36
C GLY A 141 5.46 2.07 -4.58
N GLY A 142 5.24 0.87 -5.12
CA GLY A 142 5.88 -0.36 -4.63
C GLY A 142 7.37 -0.41 -5.02
N LEU A 143 8.16 -1.21 -4.28
CA LEU A 143 9.52 -1.53 -4.71
C LEU A 143 9.47 -2.26 -6.06
N PRO A 144 10.26 -1.83 -7.06
CA PRO A 144 10.21 -2.43 -8.38
C PRO A 144 10.64 -3.90 -8.32
N VAL A 145 9.84 -4.77 -8.93
CA VAL A 145 10.10 -6.21 -9.02
C VAL A 145 10.78 -6.52 -10.34
N THR A 146 11.70 -7.50 -10.35
CA THR A 146 12.36 -7.91 -11.59
C THR A 146 11.36 -8.50 -12.60
N PRO A 147 11.56 -8.25 -13.90
CA PRO A 147 10.66 -8.71 -14.97
C PRO A 147 10.68 -10.22 -15.20
N ASP A 148 11.45 -10.98 -14.41
CA ASP A 148 11.49 -12.44 -14.47
C ASP A 148 10.13 -13.06 -14.09
N ARG A 149 9.29 -12.30 -13.39
CA ARG A 149 7.87 -12.59 -13.23
C ARG A 149 7.09 -12.02 -14.42
N GLY A 150 6.39 -12.88 -15.15
CA GLY A 150 5.41 -12.45 -16.15
C GLY A 150 4.22 -11.70 -15.54
N MET A 151 3.41 -11.07 -16.38
CA MET A 151 2.18 -10.38 -15.97
C MET A 151 1.16 -11.38 -15.39
N ASN A 152 0.46 -10.98 -14.33
CA ASN A 152 -0.69 -11.73 -13.82
C ASN A 152 -1.97 -11.41 -14.60
N ASP A 153 -3.06 -12.14 -14.35
CA ASP A 153 -4.33 -11.98 -15.07
C ASP A 153 -4.89 -10.55 -15.04
N LYS A 154 -4.73 -9.80 -13.94
CA LYS A 154 -5.20 -8.41 -13.87
C LYS A 154 -4.35 -7.50 -14.74
N GLN A 155 -3.03 -7.68 -14.71
CA GLN A 155 -2.09 -6.91 -15.52
C GLN A 155 -2.24 -7.23 -17.01
N GLU A 156 -2.53 -8.49 -17.36
CA GLU A 156 -2.85 -8.91 -18.72
C GLU A 156 -4.14 -8.26 -19.23
N ARG A 157 -5.21 -8.26 -18.43
CA ARG A 157 -6.46 -7.56 -18.80
C ARG A 157 -6.28 -6.04 -18.91
N LEU A 158 -5.43 -5.45 -18.07
CA LEU A 158 -5.08 -4.03 -18.17
C LEU A 158 -4.32 -3.75 -19.47
N PHE A 159 -3.36 -4.61 -19.84
CA PHE A 159 -2.64 -4.53 -21.10
C PHE A 159 -3.59 -4.62 -22.31
N GLU A 160 -4.54 -5.55 -22.27
CA GLU A 160 -5.57 -5.70 -23.30
C GLU A 160 -6.43 -4.44 -23.45
N LEU A 161 -6.90 -3.85 -22.33
CA LEU A 161 -7.62 -2.59 -22.33
C LEU A 161 -6.81 -1.49 -23.03
N VAL A 162 -5.60 -1.22 -22.57
CA VAL A 162 -4.73 -0.17 -23.12
C VAL A 162 -4.48 -0.39 -24.60
N ASN A 163 -4.15 -1.63 -24.99
CA ASN A 163 -3.83 -1.92 -26.38
C ASN A 163 -5.07 -1.82 -27.30
N SER A 164 -6.25 -2.20 -26.80
CA SER A 164 -7.51 -2.04 -27.54
C SER A 164 -7.86 -0.57 -27.80
N THR A 165 -7.64 0.30 -26.81
CA THR A 165 -7.83 1.74 -26.98
C THR A 165 -6.84 2.30 -27.99
N LEU A 166 -5.55 1.94 -27.89
CA LEU A 166 -4.51 2.47 -28.80
C LEU A 166 -4.74 2.03 -30.26
N GLN A 167 -5.35 0.87 -30.50
CA GLN A 167 -5.70 0.43 -31.85
C GLN A 167 -6.70 1.37 -32.55
N SER A 168 -7.53 2.09 -31.79
CA SER A 168 -8.47 3.07 -32.37
C SER A 168 -7.78 4.25 -33.06
N ILE A 169 -6.49 4.45 -32.79
CA ILE A 169 -5.63 5.50 -33.35
C ILE A 169 -4.44 4.90 -34.12
N ASP A 170 -4.59 3.69 -34.64
CA ASP A 170 -3.57 2.95 -35.40
C ASP A 170 -2.22 2.77 -34.67
N THR A 171 -2.26 2.73 -33.34
CA THR A 171 -1.08 2.55 -32.48
C THR A 171 -1.23 1.29 -31.61
N GLY A 172 -0.15 0.79 -31.02
CA GLY A 172 -0.24 -0.35 -30.11
C GLY A 172 1.07 -0.64 -29.37
N LEU A 173 0.94 -1.37 -28.28
CA LEU A 173 2.05 -1.83 -27.46
C LEU A 173 2.45 -3.25 -27.84
N LYS A 174 3.75 -3.48 -27.99
CA LYS A 174 4.30 -4.83 -28.09
C LYS A 174 4.72 -5.30 -26.70
N LYS A 175 4.53 -6.57 -26.38
CA LYS A 175 5.00 -7.19 -25.12
C LYS A 175 6.53 -7.33 -25.10
N THR A 176 7.22 -6.21 -24.96
CA THR A 176 8.68 -6.15 -24.73
C THR A 176 8.97 -6.24 -23.24
N ASN A 177 10.22 -6.51 -22.86
CA ASN A 177 10.60 -6.56 -21.44
C ASN A 177 10.35 -5.24 -20.70
N ALA A 178 10.47 -4.09 -21.37
CA ALA A 178 10.19 -2.79 -20.79
C ALA A 178 8.70 -2.62 -20.49
N VAL A 179 7.83 -3.05 -21.40
CA VAL A 179 6.37 -3.04 -21.21
C VAL A 179 5.99 -4.00 -20.09
N ILE A 180 6.49 -5.25 -20.12
CA ILE A 180 6.22 -6.22 -19.05
C ILE A 180 6.67 -5.67 -17.70
N TYR A 181 7.87 -5.08 -17.63
CA TYR A 181 8.37 -4.45 -16.41
C TYR A 181 7.42 -3.36 -15.90
N PHE A 182 6.93 -2.47 -16.78
CA PHE A 182 6.00 -1.42 -16.39
C PHE A 182 4.72 -2.00 -15.76
N PHE A 183 4.08 -2.96 -16.43
CA PHE A 183 2.83 -3.57 -15.96
C PHE A 183 3.02 -4.44 -14.70
N VAL A 184 4.12 -5.16 -14.58
CA VAL A 184 4.42 -5.99 -13.39
C VAL A 184 4.56 -5.13 -12.13
N ASN A 185 5.03 -3.88 -12.30
CA ASN A 185 5.18 -2.92 -11.21
C ASN A 185 3.89 -2.17 -10.85
N LEU A 186 2.79 -2.43 -11.57
CA LEU A 186 1.46 -1.99 -11.17
C LEU A 186 0.81 -3.01 -10.23
N ARG A 187 0.56 -2.59 -9.00
CA ARG A 187 -0.18 -3.37 -8.00
C ARG A 187 -1.69 -3.13 -8.16
N VAL A 188 -2.28 -3.74 -9.19
CA VAL A 188 -3.71 -3.60 -9.50
C VAL A 188 -4.57 -4.28 -8.41
N ASN A 189 -5.09 -3.48 -7.47
CA ASN A 189 -5.94 -3.97 -6.38
C ASN A 189 -7.37 -4.21 -6.87
N ASP A 190 -8.04 -3.19 -7.40
CA ASP A 190 -9.37 -3.30 -8.00
C ASP A 190 -9.40 -2.85 -9.47
N LEU A 191 -9.28 -3.82 -10.38
CA LEU A 191 -9.39 -3.57 -11.83
C LEU A 191 -10.83 -3.26 -12.25
N ALA A 192 -11.85 -3.72 -11.50
CA ALA A 192 -13.24 -3.58 -11.90
C ALA A 192 -13.64 -2.11 -11.95
N MET A 193 -13.17 -1.30 -11.00
CA MET A 193 -13.40 0.15 -11.00
C MET A 193 -13.00 0.81 -12.33
N LEU A 194 -11.82 0.48 -12.85
CA LEU A 194 -11.36 1.01 -14.15
C LEU A 194 -12.18 0.44 -15.32
N LEU A 195 -12.52 -0.85 -15.29
CA LEU A 195 -13.28 -1.51 -16.35
C LEU A 195 -14.74 -1.05 -16.41
N ASP A 196 -15.31 -0.58 -15.30
CA ASP A 196 -16.68 -0.07 -15.22
C ASP A 196 -16.76 1.45 -15.45
N ALA A 197 -15.63 2.15 -15.49
CA ALA A 197 -15.56 3.57 -15.81
C ALA A 197 -16.09 3.89 -17.22
N ASP A 198 -16.42 5.16 -17.47
CA ASP A 198 -16.80 5.60 -18.81
C ASP A 198 -15.62 5.52 -19.80
N GLN A 199 -15.96 5.55 -21.10
CA GLN A 199 -14.97 5.38 -22.16
C GLN A 199 -13.95 6.52 -22.19
N ASN A 200 -14.35 7.75 -21.89
CA ASN A 200 -13.44 8.90 -21.92
C ASN A 200 -12.34 8.73 -20.88
N PHE A 201 -12.67 8.23 -19.68
CA PHE A 201 -11.67 7.94 -18.64
C PHE A 201 -10.74 6.79 -19.05
N LYS A 202 -11.28 5.69 -19.61
CA LYS A 202 -10.47 4.57 -20.08
C LYS A 202 -9.51 4.98 -21.18
N ASP A 203 -9.96 5.83 -22.09
CA ASP A 203 -9.14 6.34 -23.17
C ASP A 203 -8.03 7.25 -22.64
N ALA A 204 -8.37 8.16 -21.74
CA ALA A 204 -7.41 9.04 -21.09
C ALA A 204 -6.34 8.26 -20.29
N PHE A 205 -6.77 7.25 -19.55
CA PHE A 205 -5.87 6.37 -18.81
C PHE A 205 -4.93 5.61 -19.75
N SER A 206 -5.45 5.07 -20.85
CA SER A 206 -4.65 4.30 -21.82
C SER A 206 -3.63 5.17 -22.54
N PHE A 207 -4.00 6.40 -22.88
CA PHE A 207 -3.08 7.37 -23.47
C PHE A 207 -2.00 7.79 -22.48
N ALA A 208 -2.36 8.02 -21.21
CA ALA A 208 -1.40 8.38 -20.18
C ALA A 208 -0.39 7.24 -19.95
N MET A 209 -0.86 5.99 -19.87
CA MET A 209 0.02 4.83 -19.79
C MET A 209 0.98 4.75 -20.98
N PHE A 210 0.48 4.96 -22.21
CA PHE A 210 1.31 4.93 -23.40
C PHE A 210 2.35 6.05 -23.40
N GLU A 211 1.96 7.28 -23.06
CA GLU A 211 2.84 8.44 -22.96
C GLU A 211 3.94 8.21 -21.92
N THR A 212 3.59 7.78 -20.70
CA THR A 212 4.59 7.47 -19.65
C THR A 212 5.56 6.37 -20.10
N MET A 213 5.10 5.34 -20.80
CA MET A 213 5.97 4.24 -21.24
C MET A 213 6.90 4.60 -22.42
N THR A 214 6.46 5.46 -23.33
CA THR A 214 7.15 5.71 -24.61
C THR A 214 7.77 7.09 -24.71
N GLY A 215 7.37 8.03 -23.85
CA GLY A 215 7.68 9.45 -23.94
C GLY A 215 7.00 10.17 -25.11
N GLN A 216 6.07 9.52 -25.82
CA GLN A 216 5.33 10.13 -26.92
C GLN A 216 4.14 10.92 -26.39
N ASP A 217 4.14 12.24 -26.64
CA ASP A 217 3.05 13.15 -26.23
C ASP A 217 1.71 12.75 -26.86
N MET A 218 0.72 12.51 -26.02
CA MET A 218 -0.64 12.14 -26.39
C MET A 218 -1.67 13.26 -26.13
N SER A 219 -1.23 14.45 -25.71
CA SER A 219 -2.10 15.60 -25.39
C SER A 219 -3.06 15.94 -26.53
N HIS A 220 -2.60 15.87 -27.78
CA HIS A 220 -3.45 16.15 -28.95
C HIS A 220 -4.59 15.13 -29.15
N ASN A 221 -4.39 13.88 -28.73
CA ASN A 221 -5.44 12.86 -28.79
C ASN A 221 -6.44 13.05 -27.64
N ILE A 222 -5.98 13.52 -26.47
CA ILE A 222 -6.85 13.87 -25.34
C ILE A 222 -7.75 15.06 -25.67
N GLU A 223 -7.25 16.08 -26.36
CA GLU A 223 -8.06 17.24 -26.78
C GLU A 223 -9.26 16.86 -27.68
N LYS A 224 -9.19 15.69 -28.34
CA LYS A 224 -10.27 15.16 -29.19
C LYS A 224 -11.31 14.38 -28.39
N ILE A 225 -11.02 14.03 -27.15
CA ILE A 225 -11.92 13.35 -26.23
C ILE A 225 -12.52 14.43 -25.33
N ASP A 226 -13.81 14.36 -25.04
CA ASP A 226 -14.47 15.25 -24.07
C ASP A 226 -14.06 14.85 -22.63
N PHE A 227 -12.78 15.07 -22.31
CA PHE A 227 -12.14 14.70 -21.06
C PHE A 227 -11.29 15.84 -20.51
N SER A 228 -11.33 16.01 -19.19
CA SER A 228 -10.58 17.07 -18.51
C SER A 228 -9.07 16.84 -18.63
N TYR A 229 -8.37 17.79 -19.26
CA TYR A 229 -6.91 17.75 -19.37
C TYR A 229 -6.20 17.77 -18.01
N ASN A 230 -6.80 18.38 -16.99
CA ASN A 230 -6.26 18.34 -15.62
C ASN A 230 -6.31 16.92 -15.05
N THR A 231 -7.41 16.20 -15.28
CA THR A 231 -7.55 14.80 -14.87
C THR A 231 -6.53 13.93 -15.61
N TYR A 232 -6.28 14.21 -16.89
CA TYR A 232 -5.24 13.53 -17.65
C TYR A 232 -3.84 13.74 -17.06
N LYS A 233 -3.49 14.99 -16.69
CA LYS A 233 -2.22 15.29 -16.00
C LYS A 233 -2.10 14.61 -14.65
N ASP A 234 -3.20 14.50 -13.89
CA ASP A 234 -3.19 13.78 -12.63
C ASP A 234 -2.85 12.29 -12.85
N ILE A 235 -3.39 11.67 -13.90
CA ILE A 235 -3.07 10.28 -14.26
C ILE A 235 -1.58 10.15 -14.62
N LEU A 236 -1.05 11.03 -15.48
CA LEU A 236 0.38 11.04 -15.82
C LEU A 236 1.26 11.17 -14.58
N THR A 237 0.94 12.12 -13.71
CA THR A 237 1.70 12.37 -12.47
C THR A 237 1.72 11.15 -11.57
N ILE A 238 0.61 10.40 -11.49
CA ILE A 238 0.53 9.15 -10.73
C ILE A 238 1.40 8.07 -11.38
N LEU A 239 1.30 7.89 -12.70
CA LEU A 239 2.00 6.81 -13.42
C LEU A 239 3.52 7.03 -13.52
N ASP A 240 3.97 8.29 -13.61
CA ASP A 240 5.38 8.68 -13.69
C ASP A 240 6.18 8.35 -12.41
N VAL A 241 5.49 7.95 -11.33
CA VAL A 241 6.14 7.43 -10.11
C VAL A 241 6.83 6.08 -10.37
N ILE A 242 6.41 5.34 -11.40
CA ILE A 242 7.04 4.06 -11.75
C ILE A 242 8.42 4.34 -12.35
N PRO A 243 9.52 3.88 -11.72
CA PRO A 243 10.84 4.14 -12.26
C PRO A 243 11.01 3.46 -13.62
N PRO A 244 11.72 4.09 -14.58
CA PRO A 244 12.02 3.45 -15.86
C PRO A 244 12.78 2.14 -15.62
N GLN A 245 12.65 1.20 -16.56
CA GLN A 245 13.42 -0.04 -16.49
C GLN A 245 14.91 0.31 -16.37
N PRO A 246 15.64 -0.20 -15.36
CA PRO A 246 17.07 0.04 -15.27
C PRO A 246 17.73 -0.50 -16.54
N GLU A 247 18.42 0.38 -17.27
CA GLU A 247 19.29 -0.04 -18.37
C GLU A 247 20.29 -1.03 -17.78
N LYS A 248 20.31 -2.25 -18.32
CA LYS A 248 21.16 -3.32 -17.82
C LYS A 248 22.62 -2.84 -17.75
N TYR A 249 23.19 -2.85 -16.55
CA TYR A 249 24.64 -2.84 -16.35
C TYR A 249 25.26 -4.13 -16.88
#